data_AF-A0A949BH62-F1
#
_entry.id   AF-A0A949BH62-F1
#
_cell.length_a   1.000
_cell.length_b   1.000
_cell.length_c   1.000
_cell.angle_alpha   90.00
_cell.angle_beta   90.00
_cell.angle_gamma   90.00
#
_symmetry.space_group_name_H-M   'P 1'
#
loop_
_entity.id
_entity.type
_entity.pdbx_description
1 polymer ?
#
loop_
_entity_poly.entity_id
_entity_poly.type
_entity_poly.pdbx_seq_one_letter_code
_entity_poly.pdbx_strand_id
1 'polypeptide(L)'
;MINTQQKIKCPKCGELISIDDVLTHQIEEKIRKELDEGVRAKEAEITKQKKELDEQKFKLEEAQKNSQLEVNKRVAEKLSAEKIVLWKKAQAEAEKQKAVEIEMLAEQIKERDKKLTEATAEALKARADRQKFEDDKKNFELEKVKQVESERKKIEEQAF
;
A
#
# COMPACT_ATOMS: atom_id res chain seq x y z
N MET A 1 0.85 -47.30 -78.09
CA MET A 1 0.74 -46.50 -79.32
C MET A 1 2.15 -46.32 -79.88
N ILE A 2 2.31 -46.55 -81.18
CA ILE A 2 3.60 -46.65 -81.88
C ILE A 2 4.26 -45.26 -81.90
N ASN A 3 5.39 -45.11 -81.21
CA ASN A 3 6.12 -43.85 -81.12
C ASN A 3 7.12 -43.78 -82.30
N THR A 4 6.69 -43.24 -83.43
CA THR A 4 7.55 -42.99 -84.60
C THR A 4 8.47 -41.80 -84.32
N GLN A 5 9.68 -42.06 -83.83
CA GLN A 5 10.73 -41.06 -83.67
C GLN A 5 11.13 -40.50 -85.06
N GLN A 6 10.65 -39.31 -85.41
CA GLN A 6 11.04 -38.63 -86.65
C GLN A 6 12.44 -38.03 -86.48
N LYS A 7 13.44 -38.67 -87.10
CA LYS A 7 14.85 -38.25 -87.06
C LYS A 7 15.24 -37.52 -88.34
N ILE A 8 15.81 -36.32 -88.21
CA ILE A 8 16.29 -35.48 -89.31
C ILE A 8 17.82 -35.38 -89.28
N LYS A 9 18.46 -35.35 -90.46
CA LYS A 9 19.92 -35.21 -90.55
C LYS A 9 20.33 -33.74 -90.45
N CYS A 10 21.28 -33.45 -89.56
CA CYS A 10 21.85 -32.11 -89.40
C CYS A 10 22.68 -31.73 -90.65
N PRO A 11 22.36 -30.63 -91.35
CA PRO A 11 23.09 -30.20 -92.55
C PRO A 11 24.50 -29.65 -92.26
N LYS A 12 24.88 -29.48 -90.97
CA LYS A 12 26.15 -28.89 -90.55
C LYS A 12 27.21 -29.91 -90.13
N CYS A 13 26.79 -31.07 -89.60
CA CYS A 13 27.70 -32.12 -89.11
C CYS A 13 27.25 -33.56 -89.47
N GLY A 14 26.06 -33.75 -90.04
CA GLY A 14 25.55 -35.05 -90.49
C GLY A 14 24.84 -35.91 -89.43
N GLU A 15 24.82 -35.48 -88.16
CA GLU A 15 24.19 -36.19 -87.03
C GLU A 15 22.67 -36.36 -87.21
N LEU A 16 22.10 -37.48 -86.76
CA LEU A 16 20.67 -37.76 -86.78
C LEU A 16 20.00 -37.23 -85.50
N ILE A 17 19.26 -36.13 -85.61
CA ILE A 17 18.61 -35.45 -84.48
C ILE A 17 17.12 -35.83 -84.46
N SER A 18 16.59 -36.16 -83.28
CA SER A 18 15.16 -36.41 -83.06
C SER A 18 14.41 -35.07 -82.96
N ILE A 19 13.35 -34.87 -83.76
CA ILE A 19 12.54 -33.65 -83.71
C ILE A 19 11.86 -33.51 -82.34
N ASP A 20 11.38 -34.62 -81.77
CA ASP A 20 10.71 -34.63 -80.45
C ASP A 20 11.66 -34.17 -79.33
N ASP A 21 12.95 -34.46 -79.45
CA ASP A 21 13.97 -34.13 -78.46
C ASP A 21 14.27 -32.61 -78.46
N VAL A 22 14.38 -32.02 -79.65
CA VAL A 22 14.56 -30.56 -79.81
C VAL A 22 13.34 -29.79 -79.30
N LEU A 23 12.13 -30.27 -79.59
CA LEU A 23 10.90 -29.65 -79.11
C LEU A 23 10.73 -29.82 -77.59
N THR A 24 11.09 -30.98 -77.04
CA THR A 24 11.07 -31.23 -75.59
C THR A 24 12.03 -30.28 -74.86
N HIS A 25 13.26 -30.13 -75.35
CA HIS A 25 14.21 -29.19 -74.76
C HIS A 25 13.71 -27.73 -74.76
N GLN A 26 13.09 -27.27 -75.85
CA GLN A 26 12.51 -25.91 -75.90
C GLN A 26 11.34 -25.73 -74.94
N ILE A 27 10.52 -26.77 -74.75
CA ILE A 27 9.41 -26.76 -73.78
C ILE A 27 9.96 -26.76 -72.35
N GLU A 28 10.94 -27.59 -72.04
CA GLU A 28 11.61 -27.63 -70.73
C GLU A 28 12.27 -26.30 -70.39
N GLU A 29 12.95 -25.65 -71.33
CA GLU A 29 13.55 -24.33 -71.13
C GLU A 29 12.51 -23.25 -70.83
N LYS A 30 11.37 -23.26 -71.52
CA LYS A 30 10.25 -22.34 -71.24
C LYS A 30 9.66 -22.58 -69.87
N ILE A 31 9.37 -23.84 -69.53
CA ILE A 31 8.83 -24.22 -68.21
C ILE A 31 9.81 -23.82 -67.10
N ARG A 32 11.12 -24.06 -67.26
CA ARG A 32 12.13 -23.65 -66.28
C ARG A 32 12.15 -22.15 -66.08
N LYS A 33 12.11 -21.36 -67.15
CA LYS A 33 12.07 -19.88 -67.06
C LYS A 33 10.81 -19.39 -66.34
N GLU A 34 9.64 -19.91 -66.68
CA GLU A 34 8.37 -19.55 -66.03
C GLU A 34 8.37 -19.91 -64.53
N LEU A 35 8.93 -21.08 -64.18
CA LEU A 35 9.09 -21.50 -62.78
C LEU A 35 10.08 -20.60 -62.03
N ASP A 36 11.24 -20.28 -62.62
CA ASP A 36 12.25 -19.41 -62.01
C ASP A 36 11.70 -17.99 -61.79
N GLU A 37 10.96 -17.45 -62.75
CA GLU A 37 10.28 -16.16 -62.63
C GLU A 37 9.21 -16.19 -61.52
N GLY A 38 8.41 -17.26 -61.46
CA GLY A 38 7.40 -17.46 -60.42
C GLY A 38 8.01 -17.60 -59.02
N VAL A 39 9.15 -18.29 -58.90
CA VAL A 39 9.90 -18.40 -57.64
C VAL A 39 10.44 -17.04 -57.22
N ARG A 40 11.08 -16.29 -58.12
CA ARG A 40 11.60 -14.94 -57.80
C ARG A 40 10.49 -13.97 -57.39
N ALA A 41 9.33 -14.02 -58.05
CA ALA A 41 8.19 -13.19 -57.68
C ALA A 41 7.67 -13.53 -56.27
N LYS A 42 7.57 -14.82 -55.94
CA LYS A 42 7.18 -15.27 -54.60
C LYS A 42 8.22 -14.91 -53.54
N GLU A 43 9.51 -15.06 -53.83
CA GLU A 43 10.59 -14.67 -52.91
C GLU A 43 10.59 -13.16 -52.65
N ALA A 44 10.36 -12.34 -53.67
CA ALA A 44 10.24 -10.90 -53.53
C ALA A 44 9.03 -10.51 -52.65
N GLU A 45 7.88 -11.15 -52.87
CA GLU A 45 6.67 -10.93 -52.07
C GLU A 45 6.86 -11.35 -50.61
N ILE A 46 7.43 -12.53 -50.36
CA ILE A 46 7.75 -13.00 -49.00
C ILE A 46 8.73 -12.04 -48.33
N THR A 47 9.72 -11.53 -49.05
CA THR A 47 10.70 -10.58 -48.52
C THR A 47 10.03 -9.26 -48.15
N LYS A 48 9.09 -8.78 -48.97
CA LYS A 48 8.31 -7.57 -48.69
C LYS A 48 7.44 -7.76 -47.44
N GLN A 49 6.70 -8.86 -47.36
CA GLN A 49 5.86 -9.19 -46.20
C GLN A 49 6.68 -9.33 -44.91
N LYS A 50 7.87 -9.92 -44.97
CA LYS A 50 8.78 -9.99 -43.81
C LYS A 50 9.19 -8.60 -43.32
N LYS A 51 9.55 -7.70 -44.23
CA LYS A 51 9.91 -6.31 -43.87
C LYS A 51 8.73 -5.57 -43.24
N GLU A 52 7.54 -5.69 -43.82
CA GLU A 52 6.32 -5.08 -43.27
C GLU A 52 5.99 -5.63 -41.87
N LEU A 53 6.13 -6.94 -41.67
CA LEU A 53 5.93 -7.58 -40.37
C LEU A 53 6.96 -7.11 -39.33
N ASP A 54 8.23 -6.97 -39.72
CA ASP A 54 9.28 -6.50 -38.82
C ASP A 54 9.07 -5.03 -38.43
N GLU A 55 8.65 -4.18 -39.38
CA GLU A 55 8.26 -2.80 -39.07
C GLU A 55 7.05 -2.71 -38.14
N GLN A 56 6.04 -3.56 -38.35
CA GLN A 56 4.86 -3.62 -37.48
C GLN A 56 5.23 -4.09 -36.07
N LYS A 57 6.08 -5.11 -35.94
CA LYS A 57 6.59 -5.57 -34.65
C LYS A 57 7.35 -4.47 -33.92
N PHE A 58 8.24 -3.76 -34.62
CA PHE A 58 8.99 -2.65 -34.03
C PHE A 58 8.08 -1.54 -33.51
N LYS A 59 7.10 -1.11 -34.32
CA LYS A 59 6.11 -0.10 -33.91
C LYS A 59 5.26 -0.56 -32.73
N LEU A 60 4.87 -1.84 -32.71
CA LEU A 60 4.09 -2.41 -31.62
C LEU A 60 4.89 -2.45 -30.32
N GLU A 61 6.14 -2.88 -30.36
CA GLU A 61 7.04 -2.89 -29.20
C GLU A 61 7.28 -1.47 -28.65
N GLU A 62 7.49 -0.50 -29.55
CA GLU A 62 7.65 0.90 -29.15
C GLU A 62 6.37 1.46 -28.51
N ALA A 63 5.21 1.21 -29.12
CA ALA A 63 3.92 1.61 -28.56
C ALA A 63 3.64 0.94 -27.21
N GLN A 64 3.98 -0.33 -27.04
CA GLN A 64 3.85 -1.05 -25.77
C GLN A 64 4.76 -0.46 -24.70
N LYS A 65 6.03 -0.17 -25.02
CA LYS A 65 6.96 0.48 -24.06
C LYS A 65 6.45 1.86 -23.64
N ASN A 66 6.00 2.66 -24.60
CA ASN A 66 5.45 3.99 -24.31
C ASN A 66 4.19 3.91 -23.45
N SER A 67 3.26 3.01 -23.79
CA SER A 67 2.05 2.77 -22.99
C SER A 67 2.39 2.32 -21.58
N GLN A 68 3.34 1.39 -21.41
CA GLN A 68 3.77 0.92 -20.10
C GLN A 68 4.39 2.06 -19.27
N LEU A 69 5.19 2.93 -19.88
CA LEU A 69 5.76 4.10 -19.21
C LEU A 69 4.67 5.08 -18.75
N GLU A 70 3.68 5.36 -19.58
CA GLU A 70 2.55 6.23 -19.21
C GLU A 70 1.70 5.62 -18.09
N VAL A 71 1.39 4.33 -18.17
CA VAL A 71 0.67 3.61 -17.11
C VAL A 71 1.44 3.68 -15.80
N ASN A 72 2.74 3.38 -15.83
CA ASN A 72 3.58 3.43 -14.63
C ASN A 72 3.62 4.83 -14.01
N LYS A 73 3.72 5.89 -14.83
CA LYS A 73 3.65 7.28 -14.34
C LYS A 73 2.32 7.59 -13.66
N ARG A 74 1.20 7.29 -14.33
CA ARG A 74 -0.14 7.53 -13.78
C ARG A 74 -0.39 6.74 -12.49
N VAL A 75 0.08 5.50 -12.43
CA VAL A 75 0.00 4.67 -11.22
C VAL A 75 0.83 5.28 -10.09
N ALA A 76 2.06 5.72 -10.37
CA ALA A 76 2.91 6.36 -9.37
C ALA A 76 2.30 7.66 -8.82
N GLU A 77 1.72 8.49 -9.69
CA GLU A 77 1.01 9.72 -9.31
C GLU A 77 -0.22 9.44 -8.45
N LYS A 78 -1.06 8.46 -8.84
CA LYS A 78 -2.22 8.07 -8.03
C LYS A 78 -1.82 7.53 -6.67
N LEU A 79 -0.82 6.65 -6.63
CA LEU A 79 -0.33 6.07 -5.38
C LEU A 79 0.27 7.13 -4.45
N SER A 80 0.97 8.13 -4.97
CA SER A 80 1.52 9.21 -4.14
C SER A 80 0.40 10.10 -3.59
N ALA A 81 -0.59 10.45 -4.41
CA ALA A 81 -1.77 11.21 -3.96
C ALA A 81 -2.58 10.44 -2.90
N GLU A 82 -2.85 9.16 -3.13
CA GLU A 82 -3.57 8.30 -2.18
C GLU A 82 -2.81 8.14 -0.86
N LYS A 83 -1.48 7.97 -0.90
CA LYS A 83 -0.65 7.92 0.31
C LYS A 83 -0.76 9.20 1.13
N ILE A 84 -0.73 10.37 0.49
CA ILE A 84 -0.89 11.66 1.19
C ILE A 84 -2.26 11.75 1.85
N VAL A 85 -3.32 11.36 1.14
CA VAL A 85 -4.69 11.37 1.68
C VAL A 85 -4.84 10.41 2.85
N LEU A 86 -4.32 9.18 2.72
CA LEU A 86 -4.34 8.18 3.79
C LEU A 86 -3.57 8.65 5.01
N TRP A 87 -2.39 9.23 4.82
CA TRP A 87 -1.57 9.75 5.91
C TRP A 87 -2.28 10.89 6.65
N LYS A 88 -2.88 11.84 5.92
CA LYS A 88 -3.66 12.93 6.53
C LYS A 88 -4.87 12.41 7.30
N LYS A 89 -5.58 11.40 6.76
CA LYS A 89 -6.71 10.77 7.46
C LYS A 89 -6.27 10.07 8.73
N ALA A 90 -5.18 9.30 8.68
CA ALA A 90 -4.62 8.62 9.84
C ALA A 90 -4.16 9.63 10.91
N GLN A 91 -3.52 10.72 10.51
CA GLN A 91 -3.12 11.79 11.44
C GLN A 91 -4.34 12.44 12.10
N ALA A 92 -5.36 12.82 11.33
CA ALA A 92 -6.57 13.44 11.86
C ALA A 92 -7.32 12.50 12.83
N GLU A 93 -7.36 11.21 12.54
CA GLU A 93 -7.99 10.22 13.44
C GLU A 93 -7.17 10.05 14.73
N ALA A 94 -5.85 9.98 14.63
CA ALA A 94 -4.98 9.92 15.80
C ALA A 94 -5.09 11.18 16.67
N GLU A 95 -5.19 12.37 16.07
CA GLU A 95 -5.40 13.64 16.78
C GLU A 95 -6.75 13.66 17.51
N LYS A 96 -7.83 13.17 16.87
CA LYS A 96 -9.14 13.03 17.52
C LYS A 96 -9.09 12.08 18.72
N GLN A 97 -8.48 10.91 18.56
CA GLN A 97 -8.37 9.93 19.65
C GLN A 97 -7.58 10.51 20.83
N LYS A 98 -6.46 11.18 20.55
CA LYS A 98 -5.68 11.87 21.59
C LYS A 98 -6.46 13.02 22.25
N ALA A 99 -7.24 13.78 21.48
CA ALA A 99 -8.05 14.85 22.05
C ALA A 99 -9.08 14.30 23.06
N VAL A 100 -9.77 13.21 22.71
CA VAL A 100 -10.70 12.52 23.63
C VAL A 100 -9.98 12.00 24.87
N GLU A 101 -8.79 11.40 24.70
CA GLU A 101 -7.99 10.91 25.83
C GLU A 101 -7.53 12.05 26.74
N ILE A 102 -7.07 13.17 26.17
CA ILE A 102 -6.67 14.36 26.91
C ILE A 102 -7.85 14.95 27.69
N GLU A 103 -9.03 15.05 27.07
CA GLU A 103 -10.24 15.55 27.75
C GLU A 103 -10.63 14.64 28.92
N MET A 104 -10.61 13.32 28.73
CA MET A 104 -10.91 12.36 29.78
C MET A 104 -9.90 12.45 30.93
N LEU A 105 -8.60 12.53 30.63
CA LEU A 105 -7.54 12.67 31.63
C LEU A 105 -7.64 14.01 32.37
N ALA A 106 -7.94 15.09 31.66
CA ALA A 106 -8.14 16.41 32.27
C ALA A 106 -9.32 16.40 33.25
N GLU A 107 -10.43 15.73 32.90
CA GLU A 107 -11.58 15.60 33.80
C GLU A 107 -11.25 14.72 35.01
N GLN A 108 -10.51 13.63 34.83
CA GLN A 108 -10.02 12.81 35.95
C GLN A 108 -9.13 13.62 36.89
N ILE A 109 -8.20 14.42 36.36
CA ILE A 109 -7.34 15.28 37.18
C ILE A 109 -8.18 16.27 37.99
N LYS A 110 -9.13 16.96 37.36
CA LYS A 110 -10.04 17.89 38.07
C LYS A 110 -10.82 17.19 39.19
N GLU A 111 -11.36 16.00 38.92
CA GLU A 111 -12.11 15.23 39.91
C GLU A 111 -11.20 14.80 41.07
N ARG A 112 -9.98 14.34 40.78
CA ARG A 112 -9.00 13.95 41.79
C ARG A 112 -8.54 15.15 42.63
N ASP A 113 -8.27 16.29 42.01
CA ASP A 113 -7.88 17.51 42.70
C ASP A 113 -9.00 17.97 43.65
N LYS A 114 -10.26 17.94 43.19
CA LYS A 114 -11.41 18.25 44.05
C LYS A 114 -11.46 17.33 45.27
N LYS A 115 -11.37 16.02 45.07
CA LYS A 115 -11.35 15.03 46.16
C LYS A 115 -10.18 15.25 47.12
N LEU A 116 -9.01 15.64 46.61
CA LEU A 116 -7.83 15.92 47.42
C LEU A 116 -8.04 17.18 48.28
N THR A 117 -8.63 18.24 47.71
CA THR A 117 -8.99 19.44 48.48
C THR A 117 -10.05 19.18 49.56
N GLU A 118 -11.05 18.35 49.26
CA GLU A 118 -12.09 17.95 50.23
C GLU A 118 -11.47 17.11 51.36
N ALA A 119 -10.68 16.09 51.03
CA ALA A 119 -10.02 15.23 52.02
C ALA A 119 -9.02 16.00 52.91
N THR A 120 -8.28 16.95 52.34
CA THR A 120 -7.36 17.80 53.12
C THR A 120 -8.10 18.74 54.06
N ALA A 121 -9.22 19.33 53.62
CA ALA A 121 -10.06 20.16 54.48
C ALA A 121 -10.68 19.35 55.63
N GLU A 122 -11.14 18.12 55.35
CA GLU A 122 -11.70 17.23 56.35
C GLU A 122 -10.64 16.77 57.37
N ALA A 123 -9.43 16.41 56.91
CA ALA A 123 -8.32 16.05 57.79
C ALA A 123 -7.91 17.21 58.71
N LEU A 124 -7.91 18.45 58.21
CA LEU A 124 -7.63 19.63 59.04
C LEU A 124 -8.71 19.86 60.10
N LYS A 125 -9.99 19.70 59.75
CA LYS A 125 -11.10 19.77 60.71
C LYS A 125 -10.98 18.71 61.78
N ALA A 126 -10.78 17.45 61.39
CA ALA A 126 -10.60 16.34 62.33
C ALA A 126 -9.43 16.58 63.30
N ARG A 127 -8.33 17.18 62.82
CA ARG A 127 -7.20 17.55 63.66
C ARG A 127 -7.55 18.65 64.66
N ALA A 128 -8.28 19.68 64.23
CA ALA A 128 -8.72 20.77 65.10
C ALA A 128 -9.73 20.28 66.15
N ASP A 129 -10.68 19.45 65.76
CA ASP A 129 -11.68 18.87 66.66
C ASP A 129 -11.02 17.95 67.70
N ARG A 130 -10.00 17.18 67.29
CA ARG A 130 -9.21 16.36 68.22
C ARG A 130 -8.45 17.22 69.24
N GLN A 131 -7.84 18.32 68.82
CA GLN A 131 -7.17 19.24 69.74
C GLN A 131 -8.15 19.85 70.74
N LYS A 132 -9.31 20.34 70.27
CA LYS A 132 -10.36 20.86 71.15
C LYS A 132 -10.83 19.81 72.16
N PHE A 133 -11.08 18.59 71.71
CA PHE A 133 -11.50 17.51 72.60
C PHE A 133 -10.44 17.18 73.67
N GLU A 134 -9.15 17.17 73.30
CA GLU A 134 -8.05 16.97 74.25
C GLU A 134 -7.97 18.12 75.27
N ASP A 135 -8.18 19.36 74.86
CA ASP A 135 -8.17 20.52 75.75
C ASP A 135 -9.40 20.57 76.66
N ASP A 136 -10.60 20.29 76.13
CA ASP A 136 -11.85 20.17 76.89
C ASP A 136 -11.74 19.06 77.93
N LYS A 137 -11.13 17.92 77.58
CA LYS A 137 -10.87 16.83 78.52
C LYS A 137 -9.95 17.26 79.67
N LYS A 138 -8.84 17.95 79.38
CA LYS A 138 -7.94 18.47 80.42
C LYS A 138 -8.66 19.48 81.32
N ASN A 139 -9.45 20.38 80.74
CA ASN A 139 -10.22 21.36 81.49
C ASN A 139 -11.25 20.68 82.41
N PHE A 140 -11.97 19.68 81.90
CA PHE A 140 -12.93 18.91 82.69
C PHE A 140 -12.25 18.16 83.83
N GLU A 141 -11.10 17.51 83.58
CA GLU A 141 -10.31 16.85 84.62
C GLU A 141 -9.88 17.83 85.72
N LEU A 142 -9.41 19.03 85.34
CA LEU A 142 -9.05 20.09 86.30
C LEU A 142 -10.25 20.60 87.11
N GLU A 143 -11.41 20.82 86.46
CA GLU A 143 -12.64 21.22 87.16
C GLU A 143 -13.11 20.15 88.15
N LYS A 144 -13.02 18.88 87.77
CA LYS A 144 -13.38 17.77 88.67
C LYS A 144 -12.44 17.67 89.86
N VAL A 145 -11.14 17.85 89.67
CA VAL A 145 -10.17 17.92 90.78
C VAL A 145 -10.54 19.08 91.72
N LYS A 146 -10.81 20.29 91.19
CA LYS A 146 -11.23 21.44 92.01
C LYS A 146 -12.53 21.18 92.77
N GLN A 147 -13.52 20.54 92.14
CA GLN A 147 -14.77 20.17 92.80
C GLN A 147 -14.52 19.22 93.96
N VAL A 148 -13.76 18.14 93.73
CA VAL A 148 -13.42 17.15 94.77
C VAL A 148 -12.63 17.79 95.92
N GLU A 149 -11.65 18.66 95.63
CA GLU A 149 -10.92 19.38 96.67
C GLU A 149 -11.84 20.32 97.48
N SER A 150 -12.78 21.01 96.82
CA SER A 150 -13.74 21.87 97.50
C SER A 150 -14.70 21.08 98.39
N GLU A 151 -15.14 19.90 97.97
CA GLU A 151 -15.97 19.00 98.77
C GLU A 151 -15.17 18.39 99.92
N ARG A 152 -13.91 18.01 99.71
CA ARG A 152 -13.01 17.54 100.78
C ARG A 152 -12.84 18.59 101.87
N LYS A 153 -12.60 19.85 101.50
CA LYS A 153 -12.49 20.96 102.47
C LYS A 153 -13.77 21.15 103.28
N LYS A 154 -14.94 21.08 102.63
CA LYS A 154 -16.24 21.15 103.33
C LYS A 154 -16.42 20.00 104.33
N ILE A 155 -15.98 18.79 103.97
CA ILE A 155 -16.03 17.63 104.88
C ILE A 155 -15.07 17.83 106.05
N GLU A 156 -13.86 18.34 105.83
CA GLU A 156 -12.92 18.68 106.90
C GLU A 156 -13.47 19.75 107.85
N GLU A 157 -14.12 20.79 107.31
CA GLU A 157 -14.76 21.87 108.09
C GLU A 157 -16.00 21.40 108.86
N GLN A 158 -16.69 20.34 108.42
CA GLN A 158 -17.86 19.76 109.11
C GLN A 158 -17.50 18.66 110.13
N ALA A 159 -16.29 18.10 110.04
CA ALA A 159 -15.80 17.05 110.93
C ALA A 159 -15.05 17.59 112.18
N PHE A 160 -14.93 18.92 112.30
CA PHE A 160 -14.34 19.65 113.44
C PHE A 160 -15.37 20.57 114.09
#